data_AF-W4H9X9-F1
#
_entry.id   AF-W4H9X9-F1
#
_cell.length_a   1.000
_cell.length_b   1.000
_cell.length_c   1.000
_cell.angle_alpha   90.00
_cell.angle_beta   90.00
_cell.angle_gamma   90.00
#
_symmetry.space_group_name_H-M   'P 1'
#
loop_
_entity.id
_entity.type
_entity.pdbx_description
1 polymer ?
#
loop_
_entity_poly.entity_id
_entity_poly.type
_entity_poly.pdbx_seq_one_letter_code
_entity_poly.pdbx_strand_id
1 'polypeptide(L)'
;MDKGVQSLTFEELSILNERKEEIKHDHNAYLDGHPELKTLLSSFMSAVLIEKPSDVLGFAKDHFDALKPIKISPDPLVVTGPSGVGKGTLITRLLGKYPTQFGFSVSHTTRDPRKGEVDGVAYNFVTADEFESHVQSNAFLEFAYVHGNGYGTSVRAVEEVQTQEKICILDIDIQGVQQVKKSSSKMKFLFIAPPSMSDLEKRLRGR
;
A
#
# COMPACT_ATOMS: atom_id res chain seq x y z
N MET A 1 62.87 -7.00 26.32
CA MET A 1 62.07 -6.56 27.48
C MET A 1 60.62 -6.78 27.11
N ASP A 2 60.12 -7.95 27.49
CA ASP A 2 58.80 -8.44 27.14
C ASP A 2 57.78 -7.79 28.10
N LYS A 3 56.96 -6.86 27.61
CA LYS A 3 55.90 -6.26 28.42
C LYS A 3 54.77 -7.27 28.50
N GLY A 4 54.78 -8.04 29.58
CA GLY A 4 53.78 -9.06 29.87
C GLY A 4 52.36 -8.51 29.74
N VAL A 5 51.53 -9.27 29.01
CA VAL A 5 50.08 -9.14 29.04
C VAL A 5 49.66 -9.43 30.49
N GLN A 6 49.26 -8.41 31.25
CA GLN A 6 48.65 -8.62 32.56
C GLN A 6 47.38 -9.44 32.37
N SER A 7 47.34 -10.65 32.96
CA SER A 7 46.12 -11.46 32.97
C SER A 7 45.09 -10.76 33.84
N LEU A 8 43.90 -10.53 33.28
CA LEU A 8 42.75 -10.01 34.01
C LEU A 8 42.47 -10.88 35.25
N THR A 9 42.11 -10.23 36.35
CA THR A 9 41.66 -10.91 37.55
C THR A 9 40.31 -11.59 37.30
N PHE A 10 39.97 -12.59 38.12
CA PHE A 10 38.70 -13.31 38.02
C PHE A 10 37.49 -12.36 38.17
N GLU A 11 37.61 -11.35 39.02
CA GLU A 11 36.58 -10.34 39.26
C GLU A 11 36.38 -9.43 38.03
N GLU A 12 37.47 -8.99 37.39
CA GLU A 12 37.40 -8.23 36.14
C GLU A 12 36.80 -9.07 34.99
N LEU A 13 37.15 -10.35 34.89
CA LEU A 13 36.56 -11.26 33.92
C LEU A 13 35.06 -11.48 34.16
N SER A 14 34.64 -11.56 35.42
CA SER A 14 33.22 -11.69 35.78
C SER A 14 32.43 -10.47 35.34
N ILE A 15 32.92 -9.27 35.65
CA ILE A 15 32.29 -7.99 35.28
C ILE A 15 32.21 -7.84 33.75
N LEU A 16 33.28 -8.21 33.04
CA LEU A 16 33.30 -8.17 31.57
C LEU A 16 32.31 -9.14 30.95
N ASN A 17 32.13 -10.32 31.55
CA ASN A 17 31.19 -11.31 31.06
C ASN A 17 29.73 -10.88 31.31
N GLU A 18 29.43 -10.31 32.47
CA GLU A 18 28.12 -9.72 32.77
C GLU A 18 27.78 -8.61 31.77
N ARG A 19 28.69 -7.66 31.55
CA ARG A 19 28.49 -6.60 30.54
C ARG A 19 28.32 -7.14 29.12
N LYS A 20 29.03 -8.19 28.75
CA LYS A 20 28.88 -8.83 27.44
C LYS A 20 27.49 -9.44 27.27
N GLU A 21 26.94 -10.05 28.31
CA GLU A 21 25.59 -10.61 28.28
C GLU A 21 24.52 -9.50 28.26
N GLU A 22 24.71 -8.40 29.01
CA GLU A 22 23.85 -7.21 28.90
C GLU A 22 23.84 -6.64 27.48
N ILE A 23 25.01 -6.45 26.85
CA ILE A 23 25.10 -5.92 25.48
C ILE A 23 24.44 -6.86 24.47
N LYS A 24 24.61 -8.17 24.62
CA LYS A 24 23.91 -9.15 23.76
C LYS A 24 22.41 -9.07 23.94
N HIS A 25 21.94 -8.93 25.17
CA HIS A 25 20.52 -8.80 25.47
C HIS A 25 19.94 -7.55 24.81
N ASP A 26 20.59 -6.40 24.98
CA ASP A 26 20.19 -5.13 24.36
C ASP A 26 20.22 -5.20 22.84
N HIS A 27 21.23 -5.83 22.25
CA HIS A 27 21.32 -6.01 20.81
C HIS A 27 20.19 -6.89 20.27
N ASN A 28 19.89 -7.99 20.96
CA ASN A 28 18.79 -8.87 20.58
C ASN A 28 17.44 -8.15 20.74
N ALA A 29 17.22 -7.41 21.82
CA ALA A 29 16.02 -6.60 22.02
C ALA A 29 15.86 -5.55 20.92
N TYR A 30 16.95 -4.89 20.52
CA TYR A 30 16.94 -3.93 19.41
C TYR A 30 16.58 -4.61 18.08
N LEU A 31 17.19 -5.75 17.78
CA LEU A 31 16.90 -6.52 16.56
C LEU A 31 15.48 -7.11 16.53
N ASP A 32 14.94 -7.48 17.69
CA ASP A 32 13.56 -7.97 17.82
C ASP A 32 12.54 -6.84 17.67
N GLY A 33 12.89 -5.62 18.10
CA GLY A 33 12.12 -4.40 17.85
C GLY A 33 12.18 -3.90 16.40
N HIS A 34 13.14 -4.39 15.59
CA HIS A 34 13.38 -3.96 14.21
C HIS A 34 13.53 -5.17 13.27
N PRO A 35 12.47 -5.97 13.05
CA PRO A 35 12.52 -7.16 12.21
C PRO A 35 12.95 -6.86 10.76
N GLU A 36 12.70 -5.65 10.27
CA GLU A 36 13.15 -5.17 8.97
C GLU A 36 14.68 -5.24 8.79
N LEU A 37 15.46 -5.03 9.86
CA LEU A 37 16.93 -5.11 9.79
C LEU A 37 17.39 -6.54 9.48
N LYS A 38 16.75 -7.55 10.09
CA LYS A 38 17.07 -8.96 9.84
C LYS A 38 16.76 -9.34 8.40
N THR A 39 15.59 -8.92 7.89
CA THR A 39 15.19 -9.19 6.51
C THR A 39 16.10 -8.49 5.50
N LEU A 40 16.42 -7.22 5.75
CA LEU A 40 17.28 -6.40 4.90
C LEU A 40 18.68 -7.01 4.75
N LEU A 41 19.31 -7.33 5.88
CA LEU A 41 20.64 -7.94 5.90
C LEU A 41 20.63 -9.35 5.30
N SER A 42 19.60 -10.15 5.57
CA SER A 42 19.47 -11.50 4.99
C SER A 42 19.34 -11.47 3.46
N SER A 43 18.54 -10.54 2.93
CA SER A 43 18.40 -10.31 1.48
C SER A 43 19.73 -9.92 0.85
N PHE A 44 20.43 -8.94 1.45
CA PHE A 44 21.72 -8.50 0.97
C PHE A 44 22.77 -9.62 0.99
N MET A 45 22.87 -10.36 2.11
CA MET A 45 23.79 -11.48 2.23
C MET A 45 23.50 -12.59 1.22
N SER A 46 22.22 -12.87 0.97
CA SER A 46 21.81 -13.83 -0.06
C SER A 46 22.24 -13.37 -1.45
N ALA A 47 22.04 -12.09 -1.79
CA ALA A 47 22.45 -11.51 -3.06
C ALA A 47 23.98 -11.55 -3.25
N VAL A 48 24.75 -11.21 -2.21
CA VAL A 48 26.23 -11.31 -2.23
C VAL A 48 26.70 -12.75 -2.46
N LEU A 49 26.08 -13.74 -1.81
CA LEU A 49 26.46 -15.15 -1.96
C LEU A 49 26.13 -15.71 -3.34
N ILE A 50 25.07 -15.20 -3.98
CA ILE A 50 24.63 -15.60 -5.32
C ILE A 50 25.51 -14.94 -6.39
N GLU A 51 25.65 -13.61 -6.34
CA GLU A 51 26.27 -12.82 -7.40
C GLU A 51 27.79 -12.73 -7.27
N LYS A 52 28.33 -12.95 -6.06
CA LYS A 52 29.77 -12.94 -5.75
C LYS A 52 30.49 -11.71 -6.35
N PRO A 53 30.03 -10.49 -6.08
CA PRO A 53 30.60 -9.28 -6.66
C PRO A 53 32.06 -9.10 -6.23
N SER A 54 32.91 -8.63 -7.16
CA SER A 54 34.31 -8.28 -6.85
C SER A 54 34.44 -6.99 -6.04
N ASP A 55 33.46 -6.08 -6.16
CA ASP A 55 33.32 -4.89 -5.35
C ASP A 55 32.04 -4.98 -4.49
N VAL A 56 32.21 -5.45 -3.26
CA VAL A 56 31.09 -5.63 -2.31
C VAL A 56 30.53 -4.29 -1.86
N LEU A 57 31.33 -3.22 -1.80
CA LEU A 57 30.87 -1.90 -1.32
C LEU A 57 30.05 -1.18 -2.40
N GLY A 58 30.51 -1.21 -3.65
CA GLY A 58 29.72 -0.74 -4.79
C GLY A 58 28.41 -1.51 -4.93
N PHE A 59 28.48 -2.84 -4.83
CA PHE A 59 27.29 -3.69 -4.84
C PHE A 59 26.33 -3.40 -3.69
N ALA A 60 26.84 -3.16 -2.47
CA ALA A 60 26.01 -2.77 -1.33
C ALA A 60 25.30 -1.45 -1.60
N LYS A 61 26.01 -0.45 -2.12
CA LYS A 61 25.43 0.84 -2.47
C LYS A 61 24.29 0.65 -3.47
N ASP A 62 24.51 -0.08 -4.56
CA ASP A 62 23.48 -0.31 -5.58
C ASP A 62 22.29 -1.13 -5.01
N HIS A 63 22.57 -2.15 -4.19
CA HIS A 63 21.56 -2.97 -3.53
C HIS A 63 20.67 -2.14 -2.59
N PHE A 64 21.28 -1.27 -1.77
CA PHE A 64 20.56 -0.41 -0.82
C PHE A 64 19.95 0.84 -1.47
N ASP A 65 20.50 1.33 -2.58
CA ASP A 65 19.90 2.41 -3.37
C ASP A 65 18.64 1.91 -4.11
N ALA A 66 18.63 0.65 -4.55
CA ALA A 66 17.44 0.00 -5.12
C ALA A 66 16.34 -0.25 -4.06
N LEU A 67 16.74 -0.38 -2.80
CA LEU A 67 15.83 -0.41 -1.66
C LEU A 67 15.31 1.01 -1.42
N LYS A 68 14.26 1.38 -2.17
CA LYS A 68 13.47 2.56 -1.84
C LYS A 68 13.12 2.45 -0.34
N PRO A 69 13.23 3.55 0.45
CA PRO A 69 12.72 3.52 1.81
C PRO A 69 11.32 2.94 1.72
N ILE A 70 11.03 1.97 2.59
CA ILE A 70 9.66 1.47 2.75
C ILE A 70 8.86 2.69 3.19
N LYS A 71 8.36 3.46 2.23
CA LYS A 71 7.36 4.47 2.47
C LYS A 71 6.21 3.66 2.98
N ILE A 72 5.99 3.73 4.29
CA ILE A 72 4.77 3.24 4.91
C ILE A 72 3.68 4.21 4.45
N SER A 73 3.32 4.12 3.17
CA SER A 73 2.15 4.78 2.63
C SER A 73 0.97 4.15 3.37
N PRO A 74 0.03 4.96 3.88
CA PRO A 74 -1.13 4.41 4.57
C PRO A 74 -1.84 3.36 3.69
N ASP A 75 -2.27 2.25 4.32
CA ASP A 75 -3.07 1.23 3.64
C ASP A 75 -4.28 1.92 2.96
N PRO A 76 -4.52 1.69 1.65
CA PRO A 76 -5.70 2.22 0.98
C PRO A 76 -7.00 1.78 1.66
N LEU A 77 -8.01 2.63 1.61
CA LEU A 77 -9.34 2.35 2.13
C LEU A 77 -10.32 2.15 0.96
N VAL A 78 -10.73 0.90 0.80
CA VAL A 78 -11.79 0.48 -0.11
C VAL A 78 -13.14 0.76 0.54
N VAL A 79 -13.92 1.63 -0.07
CA VAL A 79 -15.32 1.90 0.30
C VAL A 79 -16.21 1.15 -0.69
N THR A 80 -17.07 0.29 -0.17
CA THR A 80 -17.99 -0.52 -0.99
C THR A 80 -19.38 -0.55 -0.39
N GLY A 81 -20.38 -0.95 -1.19
CA GLY A 81 -21.77 -1.03 -0.76
C GLY A 81 -22.74 -0.88 -1.92
N PRO A 82 -24.04 -1.22 -1.72
CA PRO A 82 -25.05 -1.14 -2.77
C PRO A 82 -25.14 0.26 -3.40
N SER A 83 -25.64 0.32 -4.63
CA SER A 83 -25.94 1.62 -5.26
C SER A 83 -26.99 2.38 -4.43
N GLY A 84 -26.79 3.67 -4.20
CA GLY A 84 -27.75 4.52 -3.47
C GLY A 84 -27.70 4.49 -1.94
N VAL A 85 -26.73 3.80 -1.33
CA VAL A 85 -26.52 3.87 0.13
C VAL A 85 -25.92 5.19 0.61
N GLY A 86 -25.34 5.99 -0.29
CA GLY A 86 -24.76 7.30 0.03
C GLY A 86 -23.23 7.35 0.08
N LYS A 87 -22.53 6.37 -0.53
CA LYS A 87 -21.06 6.28 -0.57
C LYS A 87 -20.41 7.58 -1.04
N GLY A 88 -20.77 8.06 -2.24
CA GLY A 88 -20.21 9.29 -2.80
C GLY A 88 -20.37 10.51 -1.89
N THR A 89 -21.51 10.64 -1.21
CA THR A 89 -21.74 11.72 -0.23
C THR A 89 -20.81 11.61 0.98
N LEU A 90 -20.61 10.40 1.50
CA LEU A 90 -19.69 10.14 2.61
C LEU A 90 -18.25 10.44 2.22
N ILE A 91 -17.82 9.96 1.04
CA ILE A 91 -16.48 10.17 0.49
C ILE A 91 -16.23 11.68 0.29
N THR A 92 -17.16 12.40 -0.33
CA THR A 92 -17.05 13.85 -0.55
C THR A 92 -16.87 14.60 0.77
N ARG A 93 -17.65 14.25 1.80
CA ARG A 93 -17.54 14.86 3.13
C ARG A 93 -16.21 14.52 3.81
N LEU A 94 -15.72 13.29 3.64
CA LEU A 94 -14.45 12.83 4.19
C LEU A 94 -13.28 13.61 3.59
N LEU A 95 -13.22 13.71 2.26
CA LEU A 95 -12.19 14.45 1.52
C LEU A 95 -12.22 15.94 1.85
N GLY A 96 -13.41 16.54 1.96
CA GLY A 96 -13.55 17.95 2.33
C GLY A 96 -13.14 18.26 3.77
N LYS A 97 -13.39 17.34 4.71
CA LYS A 97 -13.06 17.53 6.13
C LYS A 97 -11.58 17.26 6.43
N TYR A 98 -10.95 16.35 5.70
CA TYR A 98 -9.56 15.92 5.94
C TYR A 98 -8.72 15.88 4.64
N PRO A 99 -8.58 17.02 3.92
CA PRO A 99 -7.97 17.07 2.59
C PRO A 99 -6.46 16.76 2.57
N THR A 100 -5.79 16.86 3.71
CA THR A 100 -4.36 16.52 3.86
C THR A 100 -4.13 15.04 4.17
N GLN A 101 -5.15 14.31 4.63
CA GLN A 101 -5.03 12.92 5.06
C GLN A 101 -5.58 11.94 4.03
N PHE A 102 -6.59 12.35 3.24
CA PHE A 102 -7.25 11.49 2.26
C PHE A 102 -7.10 12.03 0.84
N GLY A 103 -6.94 11.12 -0.12
CA GLY A 103 -7.06 11.39 -1.54
C GLY A 103 -8.01 10.39 -2.19
N PHE A 104 -8.54 10.75 -3.36
CA PHE A 104 -9.48 9.91 -4.09
C PHE A 104 -8.79 9.34 -5.33
N SER A 105 -8.91 8.03 -5.54
CA SER A 105 -8.50 7.41 -6.80
C SER A 105 -9.59 7.65 -7.85
N VAL A 106 -9.25 8.39 -8.90
CA VAL A 106 -10.18 8.68 -9.99
C VAL A 106 -10.18 7.49 -10.96
N SER A 107 -11.24 6.69 -10.93
CA SER A 107 -11.39 5.52 -11.81
C SER A 107 -11.63 5.93 -13.27
N HIS A 108 -11.41 5.02 -14.20
CA HIS A 108 -11.71 5.19 -15.62
C HIS A 108 -13.10 4.66 -15.93
N THR A 109 -13.78 5.25 -16.90
CA THR A 109 -15.01 4.68 -17.44
C THR A 109 -15.15 4.91 -18.94
N THR A 110 -15.76 3.96 -19.63
CA THR A 110 -16.14 4.08 -21.05
C THR A 110 -17.51 4.74 -21.24
N ARG A 111 -18.22 5.05 -20.16
CA ARG A 111 -19.52 5.73 -20.21
C ARG A 111 -19.30 7.20 -20.53
N ASP A 112 -20.15 7.78 -21.38
CA ASP A 112 -20.14 9.24 -21.58
C ASP A 112 -20.38 10.03 -20.29
N PRO A 113 -19.72 11.20 -20.11
CA PRO A 113 -19.95 12.08 -18.98
C PRO A 113 -21.42 12.54 -18.92
N ARG A 114 -22.01 12.52 -17.74
CA ARG A 114 -23.33 13.12 -17.48
C ARG A 114 -23.20 14.64 -17.41
N LYS A 115 -24.33 15.34 -17.57
CA LYS A 115 -24.38 16.80 -17.44
C LYS A 115 -23.79 17.26 -16.09
N GLY A 116 -22.69 18.02 -16.16
CA GLY A 116 -21.98 18.55 -14.99
C GLY A 116 -20.86 17.65 -14.45
N GLU A 117 -20.66 16.45 -14.98
CA GLU A 117 -19.44 15.68 -14.73
C GLU A 117 -18.27 16.30 -15.50
N VAL A 118 -17.10 16.33 -14.86
CA VAL A 118 -15.86 16.85 -15.43
C VAL A 118 -14.84 15.73 -15.42
N ASP A 119 -14.12 15.59 -16.53
CA ASP A 119 -13.04 14.62 -16.68
C ASP A 119 -11.96 14.82 -15.62
N GLY A 120 -11.43 13.72 -15.08
CA GLY A 120 -10.42 13.73 -14.03
C GLY A 120 -10.93 14.09 -12.63
N VAL A 121 -12.23 14.32 -12.44
CA VAL A 121 -12.81 14.63 -11.11
C VAL A 121 -13.47 13.40 -10.48
N ALA A 122 -14.54 12.90 -11.08
CA ALA A 122 -15.24 11.71 -10.61
C ALA A 122 -14.78 10.45 -11.36
N TYR A 123 -14.52 10.60 -12.66
CA TYR A 123 -13.98 9.58 -13.53
C TYR A 123 -13.04 10.22 -14.56
N ASN A 124 -12.10 9.42 -15.07
CA ASN A 124 -11.43 9.64 -16.34
C ASN A 124 -12.30 9.00 -17.43
N PHE A 125 -12.83 9.81 -18.34
CA PHE A 125 -13.69 9.35 -19.42
C PHE A 125 -12.81 8.94 -20.61
N VAL A 126 -12.75 7.64 -20.89
CA VAL A 126 -11.90 7.05 -21.92
C VAL A 126 -12.73 6.34 -22.97
N THR A 127 -12.16 6.12 -24.14
CA THR A 127 -12.79 5.30 -25.18
C THR A 127 -12.78 3.82 -24.78
N ALA A 128 -13.65 3.01 -25.42
CA ALA A 128 -13.66 1.57 -25.23
C ALA A 128 -12.32 0.92 -25.62
N ASP A 129 -11.69 1.40 -26.70
CA ASP A 129 -10.40 0.89 -27.18
C ASP A 129 -9.26 1.19 -26.19
N GLU A 130 -9.22 2.39 -25.62
CA GLU A 130 -8.25 2.75 -24.57
C GLU A 130 -8.45 1.91 -23.31
N PHE A 131 -9.71 1.73 -22.90
CA PHE A 131 -10.03 0.90 -21.74
C PHE A 131 -9.59 -0.55 -21.94
N GLU A 132 -9.86 -1.13 -23.10
CA GLU A 132 -9.45 -2.49 -23.42
C GLU A 132 -7.92 -2.61 -23.51
N SER A 133 -7.23 -1.59 -24.03
CA SER A 133 -5.77 -1.53 -24.00
C SER A 133 -5.22 -1.59 -22.56
N HIS A 134 -5.83 -0.86 -21.63
CA HIS A 134 -5.45 -0.91 -20.21
C HIS A 134 -5.72 -2.28 -19.57
N VAL A 135 -6.80 -2.96 -19.97
CA VAL A 135 -7.09 -4.34 -19.53
C VAL A 135 -6.00 -5.28 -20.02
N GLN A 136 -5.66 -5.23 -21.31
CA GLN A 136 -4.65 -6.10 -21.93
C GLN A 136 -3.24 -5.89 -21.37
N SER A 137 -2.92 -4.66 -20.97
CA SER A 137 -1.63 -4.32 -20.36
C SER A 137 -1.58 -4.57 -18.84
N ASN A 138 -2.63 -5.16 -18.24
CA ASN A 138 -2.77 -5.32 -16.79
C ASN A 138 -2.58 -4.01 -16.00
N ALA A 139 -3.03 -2.87 -16.54
CA ALA A 139 -2.89 -1.57 -15.90
C ALA A 139 -3.93 -1.33 -14.78
N PHE A 140 -5.02 -2.12 -14.77
CA PHE A 140 -6.08 -2.02 -13.77
C PHE A 140 -5.80 -2.88 -12.54
N LEU A 141 -6.00 -2.27 -11.37
CA LEU A 141 -6.08 -2.99 -10.10
C LEU A 141 -7.37 -3.82 -10.04
N GLU A 142 -8.47 -3.24 -10.53
CA GLU A 142 -9.76 -3.90 -10.69
C GLU A 142 -10.51 -3.25 -11.86
N PHE A 143 -11.37 -4.04 -12.51
CA PHE A 143 -12.28 -3.52 -13.51
C PHE A 143 -13.57 -4.35 -13.58
N ALA A 144 -14.66 -3.74 -14.03
CA ALA A 144 -15.92 -4.42 -14.26
C ALA A 144 -16.70 -3.76 -15.41
N TYR A 145 -17.52 -4.57 -16.07
CA TYR A 145 -18.48 -4.09 -17.06
C TYR A 145 -19.86 -3.98 -16.44
N VAL A 146 -20.40 -2.77 -16.37
CA VAL A 146 -21.70 -2.47 -15.76
C VAL A 146 -22.57 -1.76 -16.79
N HIS A 147 -23.71 -2.40 -17.12
CA HIS A 147 -24.65 -1.91 -18.15
C HIS A 147 -23.95 -1.56 -19.48
N GLY A 148 -23.03 -2.40 -19.93
CA GLY A 148 -22.31 -2.23 -21.20
C GLY A 148 -21.16 -1.22 -21.17
N ASN A 149 -20.87 -0.59 -20.03
CA ASN A 149 -19.75 0.33 -19.88
C ASN A 149 -18.67 -0.27 -18.97
N GLY A 150 -17.40 -0.08 -19.34
CA GLY A 150 -16.25 -0.42 -18.52
C GLY A 150 -16.08 0.59 -17.38
N TYR A 151 -15.69 0.09 -16.22
CA TYR A 151 -15.26 0.86 -15.06
C TYR A 151 -14.00 0.21 -14.51
N GLY A 152 -12.96 0.97 -14.21
CA GLY A 152 -11.72 0.38 -13.71
C GLY A 152 -10.82 1.36 -12.98
N THR A 153 -10.24 0.91 -11.88
CA THR A 153 -9.29 1.69 -11.08
C THR A 153 -7.87 1.27 -11.46
N SER A 154 -7.06 2.19 -12.00
CA SER A 154 -5.70 1.86 -12.42
C SER A 154 -4.76 1.76 -11.22
N VAL A 155 -3.73 0.91 -11.31
CA VAL A 155 -2.68 0.81 -10.29
C VAL A 155 -2.05 2.20 -10.08
N ARG A 156 -1.78 2.90 -11.18
CA ARG A 156 -1.24 4.25 -11.18
C ARG A 156 -2.12 5.26 -10.43
N ALA A 157 -3.45 5.20 -10.55
CA ALA A 157 -4.34 6.11 -9.83
C ALA A 157 -4.23 5.96 -8.31
N VAL A 158 -3.95 4.74 -7.83
CA VAL A 158 -3.70 4.49 -6.40
C VAL A 158 -2.32 5.01 -6.00
N GLU A 159 -1.28 4.73 -6.81
CA GLU A 159 0.09 5.19 -6.57
C GLU A 159 0.21 6.72 -6.53
N GLU A 160 -0.50 7.43 -7.41
CA GLU A 160 -0.52 8.90 -7.45
C GLU A 160 -1.05 9.52 -6.15
N VAL A 161 -1.97 8.85 -5.45
CA VAL A 161 -2.45 9.30 -4.13
C VAL A 161 -1.48 8.89 -3.03
N GLN A 162 -0.94 7.68 -3.08
CA GLN A 162 0.01 7.18 -2.08
C GLN A 162 1.34 7.93 -2.08
N THR A 163 1.81 8.38 -3.24
CA THR A 163 3.03 9.22 -3.37
C THR A 163 2.87 10.57 -2.67
N GLN A 164 1.63 11.06 -2.52
CA GLN A 164 1.28 12.24 -1.73
C GLN A 164 1.15 11.95 -0.22
N GLU A 165 1.45 10.73 0.22
CA GLU A 165 1.40 10.31 1.64
C GLU A 165 -0.01 10.36 2.24
N LYS A 166 -1.04 10.24 1.38
CA LYS A 166 -2.45 10.22 1.77
C LYS A 166 -3.01 8.79 1.80
N ILE A 167 -4.04 8.59 2.62
CA ILE A 167 -4.90 7.41 2.56
C ILE A 167 -5.70 7.47 1.25
N CYS A 168 -5.42 6.55 0.34
CA CYS A 168 -6.14 6.45 -0.91
C CYS A 168 -7.53 5.85 -0.70
N ILE A 169 -8.56 6.57 -1.12
CA ILE A 169 -9.96 6.11 -1.13
C ILE A 169 -10.28 5.50 -2.50
N LEU A 170 -10.82 4.28 -2.49
CA LEU A 170 -11.33 3.59 -3.67
C LEU A 170 -12.84 3.39 -3.50
N ASP A 171 -13.65 3.86 -4.45
CA ASP A 171 -15.10 3.57 -4.52
C ASP A 171 -15.35 2.45 -5.54
N ILE A 172 -15.30 1.20 -5.06
CA ILE A 172 -15.43 0.02 -5.91
C ILE A 172 -16.62 -0.84 -5.47
N ASP A 173 -17.22 -1.53 -6.42
CA ASP A 173 -18.33 -2.43 -6.15
C ASP A 173 -17.86 -3.77 -5.56
N ILE A 174 -18.81 -4.69 -5.33
CA ILE A 174 -18.51 -6.00 -4.75
C ILE A 174 -17.64 -6.86 -5.68
N GLN A 175 -17.78 -6.71 -7.01
CA GLN A 175 -16.96 -7.45 -7.98
C GLN A 175 -15.52 -6.92 -7.96
N GLY A 176 -15.33 -5.61 -7.91
CA GLY A 176 -14.03 -4.97 -7.73
C GLY A 176 -13.36 -5.40 -6.42
N VAL A 177 -14.10 -5.44 -5.29
CA VAL A 177 -13.58 -5.94 -4.01
C VAL A 177 -13.02 -7.36 -4.13
N GLN A 178 -13.70 -8.25 -4.86
CA GLN A 178 -13.21 -9.62 -5.05
C GLN A 178 -11.91 -9.68 -5.85
N GLN A 179 -11.73 -8.80 -6.83
CA GLN A 179 -10.48 -8.70 -7.61
C GLN A 179 -9.35 -8.15 -6.75
N VAL A 180 -9.61 -7.05 -6.02
CA VAL A 180 -8.63 -6.43 -5.12
C VAL A 180 -8.18 -7.41 -4.04
N LYS A 181 -9.08 -8.21 -3.46
CA LYS A 181 -8.72 -9.22 -2.45
C LYS A 181 -7.84 -10.35 -2.99
N LYS A 182 -7.85 -10.60 -4.29
CA LYS A 182 -6.93 -11.55 -4.94
C LYS A 182 -5.55 -10.93 -5.17
N SER A 183 -5.45 -9.61 -5.20
CA SER A 183 -4.16 -8.92 -5.24
C SER A 183 -3.44 -9.06 -3.89
N SER A 184 -2.11 -9.06 -3.90
CA SER A 184 -1.26 -9.08 -2.69
C SER A 184 -1.26 -7.76 -1.92
N SER A 185 -2.05 -6.78 -2.36
CA SER A 185 -2.08 -5.43 -1.79
C SER A 185 -2.77 -5.41 -0.42
N LYS A 186 -2.08 -4.87 0.58
CA LYS A 186 -2.67 -4.65 1.90
C LYS A 186 -3.63 -3.47 1.86
N MET A 187 -4.92 -3.73 2.10
CA MET A 187 -5.97 -2.70 2.06
C MET A 187 -6.94 -2.83 3.24
N LYS A 188 -7.58 -1.73 3.60
CA LYS A 188 -8.71 -1.68 4.52
C LYS A 188 -10.01 -1.67 3.74
N PHE A 189 -11.05 -2.29 4.28
CA PHE A 189 -12.36 -2.40 3.62
C PHE A 189 -13.44 -1.83 4.54
N LEU A 190 -14.28 -0.96 3.99
CA LEU A 190 -15.44 -0.36 4.65
C LEU A 190 -16.69 -0.62 3.80
N PHE A 191 -17.59 -1.46 4.32
CA PHE A 191 -18.89 -1.70 3.69
C PHE A 191 -19.94 -0.75 4.26
N ILE A 192 -20.57 0.06 3.41
CA ILE A 192 -21.67 0.95 3.76
C ILE A 192 -22.99 0.23 3.53
N ALA A 193 -23.61 -0.23 4.62
CA ALA A 193 -24.90 -0.89 4.59
C ALA A 193 -26.06 0.14 4.52
N PRO A 194 -27.16 -0.18 3.82
CA PRO A 194 -28.40 0.58 3.98
C PRO A 194 -28.98 0.36 5.39
N PRO A 195 -29.80 1.30 5.92
CA PRO A 195 -30.49 1.11 7.20
C PRO A 195 -31.43 -0.10 7.19
N SER A 196 -32.07 -0.35 6.04
CA SER A 196 -32.89 -1.54 5.80
C SER A 196 -32.93 -1.87 4.30
N MET A 197 -33.31 -3.11 3.96
CA MET A 197 -33.54 -3.50 2.55
C MET A 197 -34.70 -2.74 1.92
N SER A 198 -35.75 -2.41 2.69
CA SER A 198 -36.88 -1.60 2.21
C SER A 198 -36.43 -0.18 1.82
N ASP A 199 -35.55 0.43 2.61
CA ASP A 199 -35.01 1.75 2.28
C ASP A 199 -34.12 1.72 1.03
N LEU A 200 -33.34 0.66 0.87
CA LEU A 200 -32.55 0.46 -0.35
C LEU A 200 -33.45 0.34 -1.58
N GLU A 201 -34.49 -0.49 -1.53
CA GLU A 201 -35.44 -0.67 -2.64
C GLU A 201 -36.12 0.64 -3.02
N LYS A 202 -36.63 1.39 -2.03
CA LYS A 202 -37.27 2.70 -2.27
C LYS A 202 -36.33 3.66 -2.99
N ARG A 203 -35.05 3.71 -2.61
CA ARG A 203 -34.04 4.57 -3.25
C ARG A 203 -33.67 4.11 -4.65
N LEU A 204 -33.70 2.81 -4.93
CA LEU A 204 -33.42 2.27 -6.26
C LEU A 204 -34.57 2.52 -7.23
N ARG A 205 -35.83 2.45 -6.76
CA ARG A 205 -37.03 2.72 -7.59
C ARG A 205 -37.26 4.19 -7.89
N GLY A 206 -36.78 5.10 -7.05
CA GLY A 206 -36.95 6.55 -7.22
C GLY A 206 -35.96 7.20 -8.20
N ARG A 207 -35.28 6.41 -9.04
CA ARG A 207 -34.24 6.82 -9.99
C ARG A 207 -34.63 6.42 -11.39
#